data_AF-A0A7V5VEL2-F1
#
_entry.id   AF-A0A7V5VEL2-F1
#
_cell.length_a   1.000
_cell.length_b   1.000
_cell.length_c   1.000
_cell.angle_alpha   90.00
_cell.angle_beta   90.00
_cell.angle_gamma   90.00
#
_symmetry.space_group_name_H-M   'P 1'
#
loop_
_entity.id
_entity.type
_entity.pdbx_description
1 polymer ?
#
loop_
_entity_poly.entity_id
_entity_poly.type
_entity_poly.pdbx_seq_one_letter_code
_entity_poly.pdbx_strand_id
1 'polypeptide(L)'
;MKEILEKLKKSFEENYVSVKSNAITLKDIAEDYGKIAKLHFEKHQLESARDKKFLLLGTTVYPHLLENNIERLAGHETLPMLIDEIKNYNNQIELIQLAINDIASRERRKPKIQAEENIRQQIERLEEQIEQRLSELKAVKEALDK
;
A
#
# COMPACT_ATOMS: atom_id res chain seq x y z
N MET A 1 -43.95 -15.26 -14.57
CA MET A 1 -43.21 -14.31 -15.45
C MET A 1 -42.71 -13.06 -14.72
N LYS A 2 -43.53 -12.34 -13.94
CA LYS A 2 -43.08 -11.17 -13.14
C LYS A 2 -41.90 -11.46 -12.20
N GLU A 3 -41.95 -12.57 -11.48
CA GLU A 3 -40.90 -13.01 -10.54
C GLU A 3 -39.53 -13.27 -11.21
N ILE A 4 -39.55 -13.78 -12.44
CA ILE A 4 -38.33 -14.07 -13.21
C ILE A 4 -37.69 -12.77 -13.70
N LEU A 5 -38.52 -11.82 -14.13
CA LEU A 5 -38.09 -10.47 -14.51
C LEU A 5 -37.53 -9.68 -13.31
N GLU A 6 -38.13 -9.82 -12.13
CA GLU A 6 -37.60 -9.21 -10.90
C GLU A 6 -36.26 -9.81 -10.48
N LYS A 7 -36.11 -11.15 -10.52
CA LYS A 7 -34.82 -11.81 -10.24
C LYS A 7 -33.73 -11.40 -11.22
N LEU A 8 -34.06 -11.31 -12.52
CA LEU A 8 -33.13 -10.83 -13.55
C LEU A 8 -32.71 -9.39 -13.31
N LYS A 9 -33.66 -8.49 -13.00
CA LYS A 9 -33.37 -7.08 -12.71
C LYS A 9 -32.47 -6.96 -11.48
N LYS A 10 -32.78 -7.69 -10.41
CA LYS A 10 -32.00 -7.69 -9.17
C LYS A 10 -30.57 -8.21 -9.39
N SER A 11 -30.43 -9.28 -10.17
CA SER A 11 -29.12 -9.84 -10.52
C SER A 11 -28.29 -8.89 -11.41
N PHE A 12 -28.94 -8.12 -12.29
CA PHE A 12 -28.28 -7.06 -13.05
C PHE A 12 -27.84 -5.88 -12.17
N GLU A 13 -28.68 -5.45 -11.23
CA GLU A 13 -28.33 -4.39 -10.27
C GLU A 13 -27.16 -4.81 -9.37
N GLU A 14 -27.17 -6.04 -8.85
CA GLU A 14 -26.08 -6.61 -8.04
C GLU A 14 -24.77 -6.72 -8.85
N ASN A 15 -24.84 -7.19 -10.11
CA ASN A 15 -23.68 -7.25 -10.99
C ASN A 15 -23.14 -5.85 -11.34
N TYR A 16 -24.01 -4.88 -11.58
CA TYR A 16 -23.60 -3.50 -11.87
C TYR A 16 -22.92 -2.84 -10.66
N VAL A 17 -23.46 -3.05 -9.45
CA VAL A 17 -22.85 -2.58 -8.20
C VAL A 17 -21.48 -3.23 -7.99
N SER A 18 -21.35 -4.54 -8.24
CA SER A 18 -20.09 -5.28 -8.17
C SER A 18 -19.05 -4.74 -9.16
N VAL A 19 -19.41 -4.53 -10.43
CA VAL A 19 -18.53 -3.97 -11.46
C VAL A 19 -18.10 -2.54 -11.10
N LYS A 20 -19.03 -1.70 -10.63
CA LYS A 20 -18.73 -0.34 -10.20
C LYS A 20 -17.78 -0.32 -9.00
N SER A 21 -18.00 -1.18 -8.02
CA SER A 21 -17.11 -1.34 -6.85
C SER A 21 -15.71 -1.78 -7.29
N ASN A 22 -15.62 -2.78 -8.17
CA ASN A 22 -14.33 -3.27 -8.67
C ASN A 22 -13.57 -2.20 -9.47
N ALA A 23 -14.27 -1.38 -10.26
CA ALA A 23 -13.66 -0.27 -10.99
C ALA A 23 -13.10 0.82 -10.06
N ILE A 24 -13.79 1.12 -8.95
CA ILE A 24 -13.29 2.04 -7.92
C ILE A 24 -12.02 1.48 -7.27
N THR A 25 -12.02 0.20 -6.91
CA THR A 25 -10.84 -0.48 -6.34
C THR A 25 -9.64 -0.47 -7.30
N LEU A 26 -9.86 -0.74 -8.59
CA LEU A 26 -8.82 -0.69 -9.63
C LEU A 26 -8.23 0.71 -9.81
N LYS A 27 -9.09 1.74 -9.76
CA LYS A 27 -8.64 3.13 -9.82
C LYS A 27 -7.76 3.48 -8.62
N ASP A 28 -8.19 3.12 -7.42
CA ASP A 28 -7.43 3.40 -6.19
C ASP A 28 -6.06 2.71 -6.20
N ILE A 29 -6.01 1.45 -6.65
CA ILE A 29 -4.77 0.69 -6.84
C ILE A 29 -3.87 1.41 -7.87
N ALA A 30 -4.41 1.82 -9.02
CA ALA A 30 -3.63 2.51 -10.04
C ALA A 30 -3.06 3.86 -9.55
N GLU A 31 -3.83 4.61 -8.75
CA GLU A 31 -3.37 5.85 -8.13
C GLU A 31 -2.24 5.61 -7.13
N ASP A 32 -2.36 4.58 -6.29
CA ASP A 32 -1.36 4.24 -5.28
C ASP A 32 -0.07 3.68 -5.93
N TYR A 33 -0.18 2.86 -6.99
CA TYR A 33 0.97 2.48 -7.84
C TYR A 33 1.65 3.69 -8.47
N GLY A 34 0.87 4.65 -8.99
CA GLY A 34 1.41 5.88 -9.57
C GLY A 34 2.22 6.70 -8.56
N LYS A 35 1.73 6.82 -7.31
CA LYS A 35 2.45 7.48 -6.22
C LYS A 35 3.74 6.74 -5.86
N ILE A 36 3.69 5.42 -5.72
CA ILE A 36 4.87 4.59 -5.42
C ILE A 36 5.91 4.71 -6.53
N ALA A 37 5.50 4.62 -7.80
CA ALA A 37 6.41 4.77 -8.95
C ALA A 37 7.09 6.14 -8.98
N LYS A 38 6.34 7.21 -8.70
CA LYS A 38 6.89 8.56 -8.59
C LYS A 38 7.93 8.66 -7.47
N LEU A 39 7.64 8.12 -6.29
CA LEU A 39 8.57 8.11 -5.16
C LEU A 39 9.83 7.29 -5.46
N HIS A 40 9.72 6.15 -6.14
CA HIS A 40 10.88 5.39 -6.59
C HIS A 40 11.77 6.17 -7.57
N PHE A 41 11.16 6.91 -8.49
CA PHE A 41 11.89 7.76 -9.42
C PHE A 41 12.62 8.90 -8.69
N GLU A 42 11.95 9.58 -7.75
CA GLU A 42 12.57 10.61 -6.90
C GLU A 42 13.72 10.03 -6.07
N LYS A 43 13.52 8.87 -5.45
CA LYS A 43 14.56 8.15 -4.71
C LYS A 43 15.79 7.90 -5.57
N HIS A 44 15.60 7.38 -6.79
CA HIS A 44 16.69 7.09 -7.72
C HIS A 44 17.47 8.36 -8.11
N GLN A 45 16.80 9.50 -8.28
CA GLN A 45 17.48 10.77 -8.55
C GLN A 45 18.35 11.21 -7.37
N LEU A 46 17.85 11.08 -6.14
CA LEU A 46 18.59 11.42 -4.94
C LEU A 46 19.77 10.47 -4.71
N GLU A 47 19.62 9.17 -4.96
CA GLU A 47 20.71 8.20 -4.94
C GLU A 47 21.80 8.58 -5.95
N SER A 48 21.41 8.91 -7.18
CA SER A 48 22.36 9.39 -8.20
C SER A 48 23.07 10.68 -7.79
N ALA A 49 22.35 11.64 -7.19
CA ALA A 49 22.94 12.88 -6.70
C ALA A 49 23.92 12.64 -5.56
N ARG A 50 23.56 11.77 -4.61
CA ARG A 50 24.42 11.34 -3.50
C ARG A 50 25.69 10.66 -4.01
N ASP A 51 25.58 9.77 -4.97
CA ASP A 51 26.72 9.04 -5.51
C ASP A 51 27.72 9.98 -6.22
N LYS A 52 27.22 11.03 -6.89
CA LYS A 52 28.07 12.11 -7.42
C LYS A 52 28.80 12.87 -6.32
N LYS A 53 28.16 13.11 -5.17
CA LYS A 53 28.82 13.74 -4.01
C LYS A 53 29.84 12.83 -3.37
N PHE A 54 29.59 11.52 -3.29
CA PHE A 54 30.58 10.55 -2.84
C PHE A 54 31.80 10.50 -3.76
N LEU A 55 31.59 10.58 -5.08
CA LEU A 55 32.70 10.68 -6.02
C LEU A 55 33.54 11.94 -5.77
N LEU A 56 32.89 13.09 -5.58
CA LEU A 56 33.56 14.35 -5.29
C LEU A 56 34.28 14.35 -3.93
N LEU A 57 33.70 13.69 -2.92
CA LEU A 57 34.35 13.46 -1.64
C LEU A 57 35.61 12.61 -1.84
N GLY A 58 35.51 11.53 -2.62
CA GLY A 58 36.65 10.69 -2.97
C GLY A 58 37.76 11.47 -3.68
N THR A 59 37.42 12.29 -4.68
CA THR A 59 38.41 13.12 -5.39
C THR A 59 39.03 14.20 -4.50
N THR A 60 38.29 14.69 -3.50
CA THR A 60 38.80 15.66 -2.52
C THR A 60 39.72 14.98 -1.51
N VAL A 61 39.35 13.81 -0.99
CA VAL A 61 40.08 13.10 0.07
C VAL A 61 41.32 12.38 -0.46
N TYR A 62 41.23 11.76 -1.64
CA TYR A 62 42.26 10.85 -2.17
C TYR A 62 43.66 11.47 -2.30
N PRO A 63 43.84 12.71 -2.83
CA PRO A 63 45.15 13.35 -2.90
C PRO A 63 45.80 13.53 -1.53
N HIS A 64 45.03 13.93 -0.52
CA HIS A 64 45.54 14.15 0.82
C HIS A 64 45.92 12.85 1.55
N LEU A 65 45.21 11.75 1.25
CA LEU A 65 45.58 10.42 1.76
C LEU A 65 46.90 9.92 1.16
N LEU A 66 47.13 10.14 -0.14
CA LEU A 66 48.38 9.75 -0.82
C LEU A 66 49.60 10.50 -0.26
N GLU A 67 49.43 11.78 0.07
CA GLU A 67 50.48 12.62 0.65
C GLU A 67 50.65 12.41 2.17
N ASN A 68 49.85 11.53 2.78
CA ASN A 68 49.77 11.31 4.23
C ASN A 68 49.57 12.61 5.03
N ASN A 69 48.83 13.56 4.45
CA ASN A 69 48.67 14.92 4.97
C ASN A 69 47.24 15.14 5.51
N ILE A 70 46.94 14.41 6.58
CA ILE A 70 45.61 14.36 7.21
C ILE A 70 45.24 15.72 7.84
N GLU A 71 46.22 16.49 8.31
CA GLU A 71 46.00 17.81 8.90
C GLU A 71 45.45 18.81 7.89
N ARG A 72 45.97 18.82 6.65
CA ARG A 72 45.43 19.65 5.57
C ARG A 72 44.04 19.18 5.11
N LEU A 73 43.78 17.88 5.12
CA LEU A 73 42.46 17.35 4.79
C LEU A 73 41.41 17.84 5.78
N ALA A 74 41.71 17.83 7.08
CA ALA A 74 40.80 18.29 8.12
C ALA A 74 40.48 19.79 8.01
N GLY A 75 41.41 20.60 7.49
CA GLY A 75 41.22 22.02 7.21
C GLY A 75 40.61 22.34 5.85
N HIS A 76 40.26 21.35 5.03
CA HIS A 76 39.78 21.58 3.67
C HIS A 76 38.34 22.13 3.68
N GLU A 77 38.16 23.35 3.18
CA GLU A 77 36.91 24.14 3.31
C GLU A 77 35.67 23.44 2.74
N THR A 78 35.82 22.64 1.68
CA THR A 78 34.70 21.94 1.03
C THR A 78 34.32 20.62 1.70
N LEU A 79 35.18 20.07 2.57
CA LEU A 79 34.98 18.74 3.15
C LEU A 79 33.75 18.68 4.08
N PRO A 80 33.55 19.63 5.02
CA PRO A 80 32.35 19.65 5.86
C PRO A 80 31.07 19.78 5.03
N MET A 81 31.09 20.65 4.01
CA MET A 81 29.95 20.87 3.12
C MET A 81 29.56 19.59 2.38
N LEU A 82 30.54 18.86 1.82
CA LEU A 82 30.28 17.59 1.12
C LEU A 82 29.71 16.53 2.05
N ILE A 83 30.22 16.43 3.27
CA ILE A 83 29.73 15.49 4.27
C ILE A 83 28.27 15.81 4.64
N ASP A 84 27.95 17.08 4.86
CA ASP A 84 26.61 17.51 5.23
C ASP A 84 25.61 17.33 4.08
N GLU A 85 26.01 17.60 2.84
CA GLU A 85 25.19 17.31 1.65
C GLU A 85 24.90 15.81 1.53
N ILE A 86 25.90 14.93 1.72
CA ILE A 86 25.72 13.47 1.67
C ILE A 86 24.76 13.01 2.78
N LYS A 87 24.91 13.53 4.00
CA LYS A 87 23.98 13.25 5.10
C LYS A 87 22.56 13.69 4.76
N ASN A 88 22.40 14.88 4.20
CA ASN A 88 21.10 15.38 3.78
C ASN A 88 20.45 14.48 2.72
N TYR A 89 21.21 14.03 1.71
CA TYR A 89 20.70 13.07 0.73
C TYR A 89 20.30 11.74 1.36
N ASN A 90 21.09 11.20 2.29
CA ASN A 90 20.74 9.97 3.02
C ASN A 90 19.42 10.13 3.78
N ASN A 91 19.23 11.25 4.49
CA ASN A 91 18.00 11.52 5.21
C ASN A 91 16.79 11.61 4.26
N GLN A 92 16.92 12.28 3.12
CA GLN A 92 15.83 12.39 2.14
C GLN A 92 15.49 11.02 1.51
N ILE A 93 16.50 10.21 1.19
CA ILE A 93 16.31 8.85 0.67
C ILE A 93 15.56 7.98 1.70
N GLU A 94 15.93 8.07 2.97
CA GLU A 94 15.27 7.36 4.06
C GLU A 94 13.81 7.78 4.22
N LEU A 95 13.53 9.08 4.23
CA LEU A 95 12.17 9.62 4.30
C LEU A 95 11.30 9.14 3.13
N ILE A 96 11.84 9.13 1.91
CA ILE A 96 11.12 8.61 0.73
C ILE A 96 10.88 7.10 0.86
N GLN A 97 11.87 6.35 1.35
CA GLN A 97 11.70 4.91 1.58
C GLN A 97 10.62 4.61 2.62
N LEU A 98 10.54 5.41 3.69
CA LEU A 98 9.48 5.33 4.69
C LEU A 98 8.11 5.63 4.08
N ALA A 99 8.01 6.64 3.22
CA ALA A 99 6.77 6.97 2.51
C ALA A 99 6.31 5.84 1.57
N ILE A 100 7.23 5.22 0.82
CA ILE A 100 6.94 4.05 -0.03
C ILE A 100 6.40 2.90 0.84
N ASN A 101 7.06 2.62 1.96
CA ASN A 101 6.66 1.54 2.87
C ASN A 101 5.28 1.79 3.50
N ASP A 102 4.97 3.04 3.87
CA ASP A 102 3.66 3.40 4.41
C ASP A 102 2.54 3.14 3.39
N ILE A 103 2.69 3.61 2.15
CA ILE A 103 1.69 3.37 1.09
C ILE A 103 1.53 1.86 0.84
N ALA A 104 2.63 1.13 0.69
CA ALA A 104 2.60 -0.32 0.49
C ALA A 104 1.93 -1.06 1.68
N SER A 105 2.12 -0.58 2.91
CA SER A 105 1.50 -1.18 4.10
C SER A 105 -0.01 -0.95 4.16
N ARG A 106 -0.49 0.23 3.70
CA ARG A 106 -1.90 0.55 3.60
C ARG A 106 -2.60 -0.32 2.55
N GLU A 107 -1.95 -0.53 1.40
CA GLU A 107 -2.46 -1.44 0.36
C GLU A 107 -2.56 -2.89 0.84
N ARG A 108 -1.63 -3.36 1.67
CA ARG A 108 -1.73 -4.72 2.25
C ARG A 108 -2.84 -4.87 3.28
N ARG A 109 -3.22 -3.79 3.98
CA ARG A 109 -4.27 -3.81 5.02
C ARG A 109 -5.68 -3.68 4.44
N LYS A 110 -5.88 -2.91 3.36
CA LYS A 110 -7.19 -2.77 2.67
C LYS A 110 -7.88 -4.11 2.34
N PRO A 111 -7.23 -5.08 1.65
CA PRO A 111 -7.87 -6.35 1.27
C PRO A 111 -8.21 -7.23 2.48
N LYS A 112 -7.46 -7.11 3.59
CA LYS A 112 -7.75 -7.88 4.81
C LYS A 112 -9.04 -7.42 5.49
N ILE A 113 -9.24 -6.10 5.60
CA ILE A 113 -10.45 -5.51 6.20
C ILE A 113 -11.67 -5.83 5.33
N GLN A 114 -11.56 -5.72 4.00
CA GLN A 114 -12.64 -6.07 3.09
C GLN A 114 -13.00 -7.56 3.11
N ALA A 115 -12.01 -8.45 3.26
CA ALA A 115 -12.26 -9.88 3.41
C ALA A 115 -12.96 -10.20 4.75
N GLU A 116 -12.53 -9.58 5.85
CA GLU A 116 -13.18 -9.73 7.17
C GLU A 116 -14.64 -9.25 7.15
N GLU A 117 -14.91 -8.10 6.54
CA GLU A 117 -16.28 -7.56 6.42
C GLU A 117 -17.19 -8.48 5.58
N ASN A 118 -16.67 -9.00 4.47
CA ASN A 118 -17.40 -9.95 3.61
C ASN A 118 -17.71 -11.27 4.33
N ILE A 119 -16.78 -11.79 5.12
CA ILE A 119 -17.00 -13.00 5.94
C ILE A 119 -18.08 -12.72 7.00
N ARG A 120 -18.03 -11.55 7.64
CA ARG A 120 -19.01 -11.16 8.66
C ARG A 120 -20.43 -11.10 8.09
N GLN A 121 -20.61 -10.50 6.91
CA GLN A 121 -21.90 -10.47 6.22
C GLN A 121 -22.38 -11.87 5.79
N GLN A 122 -21.46 -12.77 5.44
CA GLN A 122 -21.82 -14.16 5.14
C GLN A 122 -22.29 -14.92 6.38
N ILE A 123 -21.67 -14.67 7.54
CA ILE A 123 -22.08 -15.25 8.82
C ILE A 123 -23.48 -14.78 9.18
N GLU A 124 -23.77 -13.48 9.16
CA GLU A 124 -25.11 -12.95 9.47
C GLU A 124 -26.20 -13.57 8.59
N ARG A 125 -25.96 -13.69 7.27
CA ARG A 125 -26.92 -14.34 6.36
C ARG A 125 -27.13 -15.82 6.67
N LEU A 126 -26.08 -16.53 7.08
CA LEU A 126 -26.18 -17.94 7.47
C LEU A 126 -26.95 -18.09 8.79
N GLU A 127 -26.74 -17.19 9.74
CA GLU A 127 -27.49 -17.17 11.00
C GLU A 127 -28.99 -16.95 10.76
N GLU A 128 -29.36 -15.98 9.92
CA GLU A 128 -30.76 -15.76 9.51
C GLU A 128 -31.38 -17.00 8.85
N GLN A 129 -30.63 -17.68 7.96
CA GLN A 129 -31.10 -18.90 7.31
C GLN A 129 -31.30 -20.05 8.31
N ILE A 130 -30.40 -20.18 9.29
CA ILE A 130 -30.51 -21.20 10.35
C ILE A 130 -31.74 -20.92 11.21
N GLU A 131 -31.98 -19.67 11.62
CA GLU A 131 -33.17 -19.31 12.39
C GLU A 131 -34.46 -19.62 11.61
N GLN A 132 -34.51 -19.28 10.32
CA GLN A 132 -35.63 -19.63 9.46
C GLN A 132 -35.88 -21.14 9.44
N ARG A 133 -34.83 -21.94 9.21
CA ARG A 133 -34.93 -23.41 9.19
C ARG A 133 -35.36 -23.99 10.54
N LEU A 134 -34.89 -23.44 11.64
CA LEU A 134 -35.30 -23.86 12.99
C LEU A 134 -36.78 -23.57 13.25
N SER A 135 -37.28 -22.42 12.78
CA SER A 135 -38.69 -22.08 12.89
C SER A 135 -39.58 -23.01 12.05
N GLU A 136 -39.16 -23.34 10.82
CA GLU A 136 -39.84 -24.31 9.95
C GLU A 136 -39.90 -25.68 10.61
N LEU A 137 -38.78 -26.17 11.16
CA LEU A 137 -38.71 -27.45 11.86
C LEU A 137 -39.59 -27.50 13.11
N LYS A 138 -39.66 -26.40 13.88
CA LYS A 138 -40.59 -26.29 15.01
C LYS A 138 -42.04 -26.41 14.55
N ALA A 139 -42.42 -25.68 13.50
CA ALA A 139 -43.77 -25.72 12.96
C ALA A 139 -44.16 -27.12 12.45
N VAL A 140 -43.23 -27.82 11.78
CA VAL A 140 -43.45 -29.21 11.33
C VAL A 140 -43.60 -30.16 12.51
N LYS A 141 -42.79 -30.00 13.56
CA LYS A 141 -42.89 -30.82 14.78
C LYS A 141 -44.24 -30.62 15.48
N GLU A 142 -44.67 -29.38 15.66
CA GLU A 142 -45.97 -29.05 16.26
C GLU A 142 -47.16 -29.58 15.44
N ALA A 143 -47.01 -29.70 14.12
CA ALA A 143 -48.01 -30.30 13.24
C ALA A 143 -48.05 -31.83 13.32
N LEU A 144 -46.93 -32.49 13.66
CA LEU A 144 -46.82 -33.95 13.83
C LEU A 144 -47.27 -34.42 15.21
N ASP A 145 -47.21 -33.56 16.22
CA ASP A 145 -47.66 -33.84 17.60
C ASP A 145 -49.21 -33.67 17.76
N LYS A 146 -49.95 -33.39 16.68
CA LYS A 146 -51.43 -33.33 16.62
C LYS A 146 -52.02 -34.52 15.87
#